data_AF-A0A014P203-F1
#
_entry.id   AF-A0A014P203-F1
#
_cell.length_a   1.000
_cell.length_b   1.000
_cell.length_c   1.000
_cell.angle_alpha   90.00
_cell.angle_beta   90.00
_cell.angle_gamma   90.00
#
_symmetry.space_group_name_H-M   'P 1'
#
loop_
_entity.id
_entity.type
_entity.pdbx_description
1 polymer ?
#
loop_
_entity_poly.entity_id
_entity_poly.type
_entity_poly.pdbx_seq_one_letter_code
_entity_poly.pdbx_strand_id
1 'polypeptide(L)'
;MRIYILTILLAILSPTWSHSWIERLMVIADNGTMVGKPGYIRGTISRLDPTFNDFQMQHLLPTSPENRDRDNICKSTQTFRNYSAEFPALKAPPGGFVALQYQENGHVTLPELAPEKRNSGYVYIYGTSNPLDNDTLSSIHGVWNEQGTGGDGRGILLAVREFDDGRCYQINNGFISIERQMLYRKVAMDPQGADLWCQNDVQLPYHISSPWFSIYWVWDWPSSPSAVLPEGKQEIYTSCLDIQVIEGLQLHFLKYIDGQDLNSASIKHQLESRLYQS
;
A
#
# COMPACT_ATOMS: atom_id res chain seq x y z
N MET A 1 -50.36 -2.59 32.70
CA MET A 1 -49.88 -1.61 31.70
C MET A 1 -48.36 -1.76 31.61
N ARG A 2 -47.84 -2.49 30.61
CA ARG A 2 -46.40 -2.71 30.43
C ARG A 2 -45.86 -1.62 29.51
N ILE A 3 -44.98 -0.78 30.02
CA ILE A 3 -44.26 0.24 29.25
C ILE A 3 -43.05 -0.45 28.64
N TYR A 4 -43.02 -0.58 27.32
CA TYR A 4 -41.84 -1.01 26.58
C TYR A 4 -40.98 0.25 26.34
N ILE A 5 -39.84 0.35 27.03
CA ILE A 5 -38.84 1.38 26.75
C ILE A 5 -38.07 0.90 25.51
N LEU A 6 -38.28 1.59 24.39
CA LEU A 6 -37.52 1.40 23.16
C LEU A 6 -36.16 2.10 23.34
N THR A 7 -35.11 1.34 23.66
CA THR A 7 -33.74 1.84 23.63
C THR A 7 -33.31 1.99 22.17
N ILE A 8 -33.33 3.23 21.67
CA ILE A 8 -32.69 3.59 20.41
C ILE A 8 -31.18 3.53 20.65
N LEU A 9 -30.53 2.47 20.16
CA LEU A 9 -29.08 2.37 20.10
C LEU A 9 -28.62 3.32 18.98
N LEU A 10 -28.21 4.53 19.35
CA LEU A 10 -27.56 5.45 18.42
C LEU A 10 -26.20 4.83 18.06
N ALA A 11 -26.09 4.21 16.89
CA ALA A 11 -24.81 3.79 16.35
C ALA A 11 -23.99 5.07 16.12
N ILE A 12 -23.02 5.31 17.00
CA ILE A 12 -22.01 6.34 16.82
C ILE A 12 -21.19 5.85 15.63
N LEU A 13 -21.52 6.34 14.43
CA LEU A 13 -20.62 6.32 13.28
C LEU A 13 -19.42 7.16 13.69
N SER A 14 -18.42 6.52 14.31
CA SER A 14 -17.11 7.12 14.45
C SER A 14 -16.70 7.57 13.06
N PRO A 15 -16.36 8.85 12.83
CA PRO A 15 -15.75 9.24 11.58
C PRO A 15 -14.53 8.34 11.44
N THR A 16 -14.57 7.39 10.50
CA THR A 16 -13.43 6.53 10.21
C THR A 16 -12.39 7.48 9.65
N TRP A 17 -11.41 7.84 10.46
CA TRP A 17 -10.27 8.61 9.99
C TRP A 17 -9.61 7.76 8.93
N SER A 18 -9.82 8.14 7.69
CA SER A 18 -9.32 7.41 6.53
C SER A 18 -7.81 7.27 6.63
N HIS A 19 -7.29 6.06 6.54
CA HIS A 19 -5.85 5.81 6.48
C HIS A 19 -5.55 4.46 5.83
N SER A 20 -4.36 4.33 5.26
CA SER A 20 -3.81 3.05 4.82
C SER A 20 -2.28 3.13 4.81
N TRP A 21 -1.64 1.96 4.88
CA TRP A 21 -0.19 1.74 4.77
C TRP A 21 0.05 0.29 4.36
N ILE A 22 1.27 -0.02 3.94
CA ILE A 22 1.66 -1.41 3.62
C ILE A 22 1.74 -2.25 4.90
N GLU A 23 0.89 -3.28 4.97
CA GLU A 23 0.81 -4.23 6.08
C GLU A 23 1.81 -5.38 5.92
N ARG A 24 2.05 -5.81 4.68
CA ARG A 24 2.88 -6.98 4.38
C ARG A 24 3.48 -6.91 2.99
N LEU A 25 4.68 -7.43 2.86
CA LEU A 25 5.33 -7.68 1.59
C LEU A 25 5.57 -9.18 1.38
N MET A 26 5.43 -9.64 0.14
CA MET A 26 5.71 -11.03 -0.25
C MET A 26 6.47 -11.09 -1.57
N VAL A 27 7.36 -12.06 -1.73
CA VAL A 27 7.96 -12.38 -3.04
C VAL A 27 6.92 -13.09 -3.90
N ILE A 28 6.86 -12.76 -5.20
CA ILE A 28 6.00 -13.41 -6.18
C ILE A 28 6.84 -14.36 -7.04
N ALA A 29 6.46 -15.64 -7.04
CA ALA A 29 7.06 -16.66 -7.89
C ALA A 29 6.66 -16.48 -9.37
N ASP A 30 7.36 -17.16 -10.28
CA ASP A 30 7.13 -17.07 -11.73
C ASP A 30 5.71 -17.46 -12.16
N ASN A 31 4.98 -18.21 -11.33
CA ASN A 31 3.59 -18.57 -11.59
C ASN A 31 2.58 -17.49 -11.12
N GLY A 32 3.01 -16.44 -10.42
CA GLY A 32 2.13 -15.43 -9.82
C GLY A 32 1.74 -15.72 -8.36
N THR A 33 2.23 -16.78 -7.73
CA THR A 33 1.92 -17.04 -6.32
C THR A 33 2.91 -16.31 -5.41
N MET A 34 2.40 -15.70 -4.35
CA MET A 34 3.17 -15.16 -3.23
C MET A 34 3.79 -16.30 -2.42
N VAL A 35 5.09 -16.25 -2.21
CA VAL A 35 5.88 -17.34 -1.60
C VAL A 35 6.88 -16.81 -0.58
N GLY A 36 7.37 -17.73 0.26
CA GLY A 36 8.42 -17.45 1.23
C GLY A 36 7.91 -16.79 2.51
N LYS A 37 8.84 -16.14 3.22
CA LYS A 37 8.52 -15.41 4.45
C LYS A 37 8.09 -13.98 4.13
N PRO A 38 7.15 -13.41 4.90
CA PRO A 38 6.76 -12.02 4.72
C PRO A 38 7.89 -11.07 5.10
N GLY A 39 7.85 -9.89 4.51
CA GLY A 39 8.54 -8.70 5.00
C GLY A 39 7.56 -7.60 5.39
N TYR A 40 8.06 -6.59 6.07
CA TYR A 40 7.25 -5.52 6.63
C TYR A 40 7.87 -4.14 6.38
N ILE A 41 7.11 -3.08 6.64
CA ILE A 41 7.62 -1.72 6.58
C ILE A 41 8.49 -1.40 7.80
N ARG A 42 9.31 -0.35 7.69
CA ARG A 42 10.13 0.12 8.80
C ARG A 42 9.22 0.45 10.01
N GLY A 43 9.68 0.15 11.21
CA GLY A 43 9.00 0.48 12.46
C GLY A 43 7.63 -0.17 12.64
N THR A 44 7.37 -1.30 11.97
CA THR A 44 6.08 -2.03 12.09
C THR A 44 5.78 -2.38 13.54
N ILE A 45 4.53 -2.11 13.94
CA ILE A 45 3.95 -2.51 15.23
C ILE A 45 2.82 -3.50 14.95
N SER A 46 2.76 -4.56 15.74
CA SER A 46 1.73 -5.59 15.61
C SER A 46 0.34 -5.01 15.87
N ARG A 47 -0.64 -5.33 15.02
CA ARG A 47 -2.06 -5.08 15.31
C ARG A 47 -2.58 -5.87 16.52
N LEU A 48 -1.84 -6.90 16.96
CA LEU A 48 -2.16 -7.67 18.17
C LEU A 48 -1.57 -7.03 19.44
N ASP A 49 -0.74 -5.99 19.31
CA ASP A 49 -0.26 -5.24 20.47
C ASP A 49 -1.45 -4.51 21.11
N PRO A 50 -1.72 -4.68 22.42
CA PRO A 50 -2.86 -4.04 23.08
C PRO A 50 -2.77 -2.50 23.09
N THR A 51 -1.60 -1.93 22.83
CA THR A 51 -1.37 -0.49 22.72
C THR A 51 -1.45 0.03 21.28
N PHE A 52 -1.66 -0.88 20.31
CA PHE A 52 -1.73 -0.54 18.89
C PHE A 52 -2.82 0.50 18.63
N ASN A 53 -2.44 1.52 17.87
CA ASN A 53 -3.38 2.44 17.25
C ASN A 53 -2.86 2.86 15.88
N ASP A 54 -3.77 3.17 14.97
CA ASP A 54 -3.43 3.41 13.57
C ASP A 54 -2.46 4.59 13.37
N PHE A 55 -2.48 5.60 14.26
CA PHE A 55 -1.55 6.75 14.21
C PHE A 55 -0.07 6.37 14.40
N GLN A 56 0.21 5.21 14.96
CA GLN A 56 1.59 4.73 15.08
C GLN A 56 2.19 4.38 13.71
N MET A 57 1.34 3.90 12.79
CA MET A 57 1.74 3.46 11.46
C MET A 57 1.42 4.48 10.36
N GLN A 58 0.28 5.17 10.46
CA GLN A 58 -0.16 6.17 9.51
C GLN A 58 0.84 7.32 9.37
N HIS A 59 1.13 7.70 8.13
CA HIS A 59 1.82 8.96 7.78
C HIS A 59 0.98 9.70 6.75
N LEU A 60 0.19 10.67 7.22
CA LEU A 60 -0.66 11.52 6.38
C LEU A 60 0.06 12.85 6.09
N LEU A 61 0.16 13.18 4.81
CA LEU A 61 0.77 14.38 4.26
C LEU A 61 -0.27 15.24 3.50
N PRO A 62 -0.12 16.58 3.51
CA PRO A 62 0.90 17.31 4.26
C PRO A 62 0.63 17.31 5.78
N THR A 63 1.68 17.35 6.61
CA THR A 63 1.54 17.35 8.08
C THR A 63 0.97 18.66 8.62
N SER A 64 1.20 19.75 7.89
CA SER A 64 0.53 21.03 8.09
C SER A 64 0.44 21.79 6.75
N PRO A 65 -0.51 22.74 6.59
CA PRO A 65 -0.62 23.54 5.38
C PRO A 65 0.69 24.25 4.97
N GLU A 66 1.51 24.63 5.95
CA GLU A 66 2.77 25.36 5.73
C GLU A 66 3.95 24.45 5.36
N ASN A 67 3.85 23.13 5.61
CA ASN A 67 4.94 22.16 5.45
C ASN A 67 4.87 21.32 4.18
N ARG A 68 3.93 21.64 3.28
CA ARG A 68 3.67 20.87 2.05
C ARG A 68 4.92 20.48 1.26
N ASP A 69 5.90 21.39 1.16
CA ASP A 69 7.12 21.17 0.37
C ASP A 69 8.31 20.65 1.19
N ARG A 70 8.17 20.54 2.51
CA ARG A 70 9.25 20.14 3.44
C ARG A 70 8.98 18.84 4.17
N ASP A 71 7.78 18.29 4.03
CA ASP A 71 7.42 17.04 4.65
C ASP A 71 8.34 15.91 4.18
N ASN A 72 8.91 15.20 5.15
CA ASN A 72 9.63 13.97 4.88
C ASN A 72 8.66 12.95 4.27
N ILE A 73 9.10 12.27 3.21
CA ILE A 73 8.31 11.21 2.59
C ILE A 73 8.11 10.05 3.56
N CYS A 74 9.08 9.81 4.44
CA CYS A 74 8.99 8.79 5.47
C CYS A 74 8.53 9.36 6.81
N LYS A 75 7.68 8.61 7.50
CA LYS A 75 7.38 8.84 8.92
C LYS A 75 8.65 8.86 9.74
N SER A 76 8.65 9.57 10.86
CA SER A 76 9.80 9.63 11.79
C SER A 76 10.27 8.26 12.29
N THR A 77 9.38 7.28 12.42
CA THR A 77 9.69 5.89 12.80
C THR A 77 10.17 5.03 11.63
N GLN A 78 10.13 5.58 10.41
CA GLN A 78 10.40 4.92 9.14
C GLN A 78 11.52 5.59 8.33
N THR A 79 12.30 6.51 8.93
CA THR A 79 13.37 7.24 8.22
C THR A 79 14.49 6.31 7.78
N PHE A 80 14.86 5.32 8.60
CA PHE A 80 15.93 4.38 8.26
C PHE A 80 15.78 3.03 8.95
N ARG A 81 15.79 1.93 8.16
CA ARG A 81 15.97 0.50 8.52
C ARG A 81 15.65 0.05 9.95
N ASN A 82 14.53 0.51 10.48
CA ASN A 82 14.09 0.18 11.83
C ASN A 82 13.27 -1.12 11.77
N TYR A 83 13.91 -2.28 11.91
CA TYR A 83 13.25 -3.59 11.85
C TYR A 83 13.44 -4.37 13.14
N SER A 84 12.43 -5.15 13.51
CA SER A 84 12.53 -6.12 14.61
C SER A 84 12.73 -7.53 14.06
N ALA A 85 13.06 -8.49 14.93
CA ALA A 85 13.12 -9.90 14.54
C ALA A 85 11.74 -10.46 14.15
N GLU A 86 10.67 -9.92 14.72
CA GLU A 86 9.28 -10.30 14.44
C GLU A 86 8.77 -9.70 13.12
N PHE A 87 9.19 -8.47 12.83
CA PHE A 87 8.84 -7.73 11.61
C PHE A 87 10.10 -7.39 10.78
N PRO A 88 10.73 -8.40 10.15
CA PRO A 88 11.92 -8.18 9.33
C PRO A 88 11.58 -7.54 7.98
N ALA A 89 12.58 -6.94 7.34
CA ALA A 89 12.52 -6.54 5.94
C ALA A 89 12.32 -7.77 5.03
N LEU A 90 11.69 -7.57 3.86
CA LEU A 90 11.55 -8.63 2.86
C LEU A 90 12.92 -8.99 2.28
N LYS A 91 13.15 -10.28 2.03
CA LYS A 91 14.31 -10.75 1.26
C LYS A 91 13.88 -11.10 -0.16
N ALA A 92 14.50 -10.48 -1.15
CA ALA A 92 14.21 -10.76 -2.55
C ALA A 92 15.46 -10.57 -3.44
N PRO A 93 15.61 -11.34 -4.54
CA PRO A 93 16.68 -11.12 -5.50
C PRO A 93 16.36 -9.91 -6.41
N PRO A 94 17.38 -9.29 -7.03
CA PRO A 94 17.17 -8.35 -8.14
C PRO A 94 16.30 -8.97 -9.25
N GLY A 95 15.53 -8.13 -9.94
CA GLY A 95 14.56 -8.54 -10.96
C GLY A 95 13.30 -9.25 -10.44
N GLY A 96 13.26 -9.58 -9.14
CA GLY A 96 12.13 -10.29 -8.55
C GLY A 96 10.87 -9.43 -8.45
N PHE A 97 9.72 -10.09 -8.52
CA PHE A 97 8.43 -9.44 -8.28
C PHE A 97 8.08 -9.48 -6.79
N VAL A 98 7.51 -8.39 -6.29
CA VAL A 98 7.11 -8.23 -4.89
C VAL A 98 5.68 -7.71 -4.84
N ALA A 99 4.85 -8.34 -4.02
CA ALA A 99 3.53 -7.88 -3.66
C ALA A 99 3.62 -6.94 -2.45
N LEU A 100 3.02 -5.75 -2.55
CA LEU A 100 2.84 -4.80 -1.46
C LEU A 100 1.36 -4.83 -1.06
N GLN A 101 1.05 -5.43 0.09
CA GLN A 101 -0.33 -5.63 0.55
C GLN A 101 -0.72 -4.63 1.63
N TYR A 102 -1.96 -4.14 1.58
CA TYR A 102 -2.49 -3.13 2.49
C TYR A 102 -4.00 -3.30 2.68
N GLN A 103 -4.52 -2.75 3.78
CA GLN A 103 -5.95 -2.71 4.04
C GLN A 103 -6.59 -1.46 3.43
N GLU A 104 -7.72 -1.61 2.77
CA GLU A 104 -8.44 -0.49 2.15
C GLU A 104 -9.17 0.40 3.14
N ASN A 105 -9.46 -0.05 4.35
CA ASN A 105 -10.10 0.72 5.42
C ASN A 105 -11.34 1.52 4.98
N GLY A 106 -12.16 0.93 4.11
CA GLY A 106 -13.37 1.53 3.54
C GLY A 106 -13.16 2.41 2.31
N HIS A 107 -11.92 2.71 1.89
CA HIS A 107 -11.64 3.59 0.73
C HIS A 107 -11.99 2.96 -0.61
N VAL A 108 -12.23 1.64 -0.62
CA VAL A 108 -12.61 0.88 -1.81
C VAL A 108 -14.05 0.39 -1.68
N THR A 109 -14.40 -0.20 -0.53
CA THR A 109 -15.70 -0.88 -0.39
C THR A 109 -16.82 -0.01 0.16
N LEU A 110 -16.49 1.17 0.73
CA LEU A 110 -17.43 2.15 1.29
C LEU A 110 -17.15 3.58 0.75
N PRO A 111 -17.06 3.78 -0.58
CA PRO A 111 -16.69 5.08 -1.17
C PRO A 111 -17.66 6.21 -0.80
N GLU A 112 -18.92 5.88 -0.46
CA GLU A 112 -19.93 6.83 -0.01
C GLU A 112 -19.57 7.56 1.30
N LEU A 113 -18.63 7.01 2.10
CA LEU A 113 -18.13 7.66 3.31
C LEU A 113 -17.20 8.84 3.00
N ALA A 114 -16.73 8.98 1.76
CA ALA A 114 -15.86 10.06 1.32
C ALA A 114 -16.39 10.69 0.01
N PRO A 115 -17.57 11.35 0.05
CA PRO A 115 -18.28 11.83 -1.16
C PRO A 115 -17.51 12.88 -1.97
N GLU A 116 -16.52 13.53 -1.36
CA GLU A 116 -15.65 14.53 -2.00
C GLU A 116 -14.48 13.90 -2.77
N LYS A 117 -14.33 12.57 -2.71
CA LYS A 117 -13.30 11.80 -3.42
C LYS A 117 -13.82 11.37 -4.77
N ARG A 118 -13.00 11.58 -5.80
CA ARG A 118 -13.35 11.17 -7.17
C ARG A 118 -13.29 9.65 -7.36
N ASN A 119 -12.33 9.01 -6.69
CA ASN A 119 -12.07 7.56 -6.72
C ASN A 119 -11.19 7.19 -5.51
N SER A 120 -10.74 5.95 -5.42
CA SER A 120 -9.85 5.46 -4.36
C SER A 120 -8.40 5.95 -4.49
N GLY A 121 -8.06 6.71 -5.53
CA GLY A 121 -6.72 7.27 -5.72
C GLY A 121 -5.72 6.36 -6.42
N TYR A 122 -4.49 6.87 -6.55
CA TYR A 122 -3.38 6.19 -7.21
C TYR A 122 -2.21 6.04 -6.25
N VAL A 123 -1.50 4.92 -6.40
CA VAL A 123 -0.27 4.64 -5.68
C VAL A 123 0.90 4.77 -6.63
N TYR A 124 1.87 5.58 -6.23
CA TYR A 124 3.18 5.74 -6.87
C TYR A 124 4.22 5.03 -6.03
N ILE A 125 4.94 4.12 -6.65
CA ILE A 125 5.92 3.26 -5.99
C ILE A 125 7.29 3.64 -6.51
N TYR A 126 8.11 4.25 -5.66
CA TYR A 126 9.46 4.66 -5.97
C TYR A 126 10.48 3.72 -5.34
N GLY A 127 11.69 3.66 -5.88
CA GLY A 127 12.77 2.91 -5.26
C GLY A 127 14.16 3.45 -5.51
N THR A 128 15.10 3.15 -4.59
CA THR A 128 16.50 3.59 -4.67
C THR A 128 17.44 2.66 -3.90
N SER A 129 18.70 2.57 -4.36
CA SER A 129 19.79 1.95 -3.60
C SER A 129 20.47 2.93 -2.62
N ASN A 130 20.16 4.22 -2.71
CA ASN A 130 20.84 5.30 -2.00
C ASN A 130 19.81 6.21 -1.28
N PRO A 131 18.98 5.67 -0.35
CA PRO A 131 17.99 6.47 0.37
C PRO A 131 18.67 7.50 1.29
N LEU A 132 17.98 8.61 1.57
CA LEU A 132 18.39 9.56 2.61
C LEU A 132 17.32 9.60 3.71
N ASP A 133 17.76 9.73 4.96
CA ASP A 133 16.87 9.78 6.13
C ASP A 133 15.93 11.01 6.12
N ASN A 134 16.28 12.02 5.33
CA ASN A 134 15.56 13.28 5.16
C ASN A 134 15.01 13.47 3.72
N ASP A 135 14.82 12.37 2.97
CA ASP A 135 14.13 12.42 1.68
C ASP A 135 12.73 13.07 1.88
N THR A 136 12.42 14.11 1.09
CA THR A 136 11.16 14.83 1.17
C THR A 136 10.16 14.35 0.13
N LEU A 137 8.87 14.50 0.40
CA LEU A 137 7.84 14.17 -0.58
C LEU A 137 8.02 14.98 -1.86
N SER A 138 8.32 16.27 -1.74
CA SER A 138 8.50 17.21 -2.85
C SER A 138 9.72 16.94 -3.75
N SER A 139 10.77 16.29 -3.24
CA SER A 139 11.96 15.98 -4.03
C SER A 139 11.83 14.66 -4.83
N ILE A 140 10.84 13.83 -4.48
CA ILE A 140 10.67 12.48 -5.03
C ILE A 140 9.35 12.35 -5.79
N HIS A 141 8.23 12.68 -5.15
CA HIS A 141 6.90 12.40 -5.68
C HIS A 141 6.57 13.29 -6.88
N GLY A 142 6.30 12.69 -8.04
CA GLY A 142 6.14 13.39 -9.31
C GLY A 142 7.46 13.95 -9.90
N VAL A 143 8.60 13.68 -9.25
CA VAL A 143 9.93 14.17 -9.65
C VAL A 143 10.80 13.02 -10.14
N TRP A 144 10.90 11.94 -9.37
CA TRP A 144 11.55 10.70 -9.82
C TRP A 144 10.70 10.05 -10.92
N ASN A 145 11.38 9.53 -11.94
CA ASN A 145 10.75 8.97 -13.15
C ASN A 145 11.27 7.55 -13.43
N GLU A 146 10.64 6.86 -14.37
CA GLU A 146 11.00 5.47 -14.71
C GLU A 146 12.41 5.35 -15.29
N GLN A 147 12.93 6.41 -15.91
CA GLN A 147 14.26 6.45 -16.53
C GLN A 147 15.39 6.67 -15.50
N GLY A 148 15.07 7.02 -14.25
CA GLY A 148 16.07 7.32 -13.21
C GLY A 148 16.84 8.61 -13.42
N THR A 149 16.29 9.53 -14.22
CA THR A 149 16.90 10.83 -14.51
C THR A 149 16.22 11.99 -13.78
N GLY A 150 15.09 11.71 -13.13
CA GLY A 150 14.31 12.68 -12.38
C GLY A 150 14.97 13.10 -11.07
N GLY A 151 14.74 14.36 -10.66
CA GLY A 151 15.25 14.90 -9.41
C GLY A 151 16.77 14.88 -9.34
N ASP A 152 17.29 14.25 -8.29
CA ASP A 152 18.73 14.07 -8.06
C ASP A 152 19.31 12.78 -8.67
N GLY A 153 18.51 12.04 -9.45
CA GLY A 153 18.95 10.85 -10.17
C GLY A 153 19.30 9.66 -9.29
N ARG A 154 18.97 9.67 -7.99
CA ARG A 154 19.26 8.55 -7.07
C ARG A 154 18.26 7.41 -7.16
N GLY A 155 17.07 7.65 -7.69
CA GLY A 155 15.99 6.67 -7.67
C GLY A 155 15.10 6.72 -8.90
N ILE A 156 14.13 5.82 -8.91
CA ILE A 156 13.26 5.53 -10.04
C ILE A 156 11.81 5.43 -9.59
N LEU A 157 10.88 5.76 -10.48
CA LEU A 157 9.49 5.33 -10.38
C LEU A 157 9.42 3.87 -10.88
N LEU A 158 9.05 2.95 -9.99
CA LEU A 158 8.95 1.52 -10.32
C LEU A 158 7.60 1.16 -10.96
N ALA A 159 6.53 1.82 -10.48
CA ALA A 159 5.16 1.57 -10.92
C ALA A 159 4.23 2.69 -10.45
N VAL A 160 3.18 2.92 -11.25
CA VAL A 160 1.94 3.56 -10.80
C VAL A 160 0.83 2.52 -10.83
N ARG A 161 0.01 2.47 -9.79
CA ARG A 161 -1.09 1.51 -9.61
C ARG A 161 -2.34 2.23 -9.10
N GLU A 162 -3.51 1.68 -9.37
CA GLU A 162 -4.71 2.07 -8.63
C GLU A 162 -4.59 1.56 -7.19
N PHE A 163 -5.13 2.34 -6.23
CA PHE A 163 -5.24 1.87 -4.83
C PHE A 163 -6.28 0.74 -4.69
N ASP A 164 -7.30 0.78 -5.54
CA ASP A 164 -8.21 -0.33 -5.70
C ASP A 164 -7.61 -1.34 -6.70
N ASP A 165 -7.26 -2.55 -6.25
CA ASP A 165 -6.69 -3.58 -7.14
C ASP A 165 -7.73 -4.32 -7.99
N GLY A 166 -9.01 -3.94 -7.85
CA GLY A 166 -10.15 -4.49 -8.59
C GLY A 166 -10.74 -5.78 -8.01
N ARG A 167 -10.15 -6.34 -6.95
CA ARG A 167 -10.66 -7.56 -6.31
C ARG A 167 -10.71 -7.52 -4.79
N CYS A 168 -9.91 -6.68 -4.14
CA CYS A 168 -9.83 -6.61 -2.68
C CYS A 168 -11.12 -6.13 -2.04
N TYR A 169 -11.34 -6.52 -0.79
CA TYR A 169 -12.47 -6.09 0.01
C TYR A 169 -12.19 -6.26 1.50
N GLN A 170 -12.66 -5.34 2.32
CA GLN A 170 -13.00 -5.66 3.71
C GLN A 170 -14.46 -6.03 3.82
N ILE A 171 -14.77 -6.97 4.69
CA ILE A 171 -16.14 -7.44 4.91
C ILE A 171 -16.94 -6.36 5.61
N ASN A 172 -17.96 -5.86 4.92
CA ASN A 172 -18.95 -4.93 5.45
C ASN A 172 -20.26 -5.06 4.65
N ASN A 173 -21.22 -4.18 4.93
CA ASN A 173 -22.55 -4.20 4.32
C ASN A 173 -22.66 -3.33 3.05
N GLY A 174 -21.55 -2.73 2.59
CA GLY A 174 -21.49 -1.96 1.36
C GLY A 174 -21.67 -2.85 0.13
N PHE A 175 -22.31 -2.31 -0.91
CA PHE A 175 -22.61 -3.07 -2.14
C PHE A 175 -21.35 -3.65 -2.79
N ILE A 176 -20.27 -2.87 -2.86
CA ILE A 176 -18.98 -3.30 -3.44
C ILE A 176 -18.38 -4.46 -2.65
N SER A 177 -18.41 -4.40 -1.31
CA SER A 177 -17.93 -5.50 -0.47
C SER A 177 -18.71 -6.79 -0.72
N ILE A 178 -20.04 -6.71 -0.72
CA ILE A 178 -20.92 -7.87 -0.94
C ILE A 178 -20.67 -8.49 -2.34
N GLU A 179 -20.58 -7.66 -3.37
CA GLU A 179 -20.31 -8.11 -4.74
C GLU A 179 -18.94 -8.80 -4.84
N ARG A 180 -17.89 -8.19 -4.30
CA ARG A 180 -16.54 -8.74 -4.34
C ARG A 180 -16.38 -10.01 -3.51
N GLN A 181 -17.07 -10.14 -2.38
CA GLN A 181 -17.11 -11.39 -1.62
C GLN A 181 -17.70 -12.55 -2.44
N MET A 182 -18.67 -12.28 -3.32
CA MET A 182 -19.25 -13.29 -4.22
C MET A 182 -18.30 -13.64 -5.37
N LEU A 183 -17.67 -12.65 -5.99
CA LEU A 183 -16.79 -12.83 -7.15
C LEU A 183 -15.41 -13.39 -6.79
N TYR A 184 -14.85 -12.92 -5.67
CA TYR A 184 -13.48 -13.17 -5.22
C TYR A 184 -13.48 -13.88 -3.87
N ARG A 185 -14.24 -14.98 -3.81
CA ARG A 185 -14.37 -15.79 -2.61
C ARG A 185 -13.03 -16.42 -2.24
N LYS A 186 -12.67 -16.31 -0.97
CA LYS A 186 -11.49 -16.98 -0.39
C LYS A 186 -11.79 -17.59 0.96
N VAL A 187 -10.93 -18.51 1.41
CA VAL A 187 -10.98 -19.05 2.76
C VAL A 187 -10.32 -18.04 3.71
N ALA A 188 -10.94 -17.79 4.87
CA ALA A 188 -10.37 -16.90 5.87
C ALA A 188 -9.02 -17.44 6.36
N MET A 189 -7.99 -16.60 6.36
CA MET A 189 -6.62 -16.99 6.68
C MET A 189 -5.82 -15.80 7.21
N ASP A 190 -5.06 -16.02 8.28
CA ASP A 190 -4.16 -15.02 8.83
C ASP A 190 -3.05 -14.63 7.82
N PRO A 191 -2.62 -13.35 7.82
CA PRO A 191 -3.06 -12.27 8.70
C PRO A 191 -4.31 -11.53 8.20
N GLN A 192 -4.80 -11.85 6.99
CA GLN A 192 -5.89 -11.10 6.36
C GLN A 192 -7.26 -11.42 6.98
N GLY A 193 -7.37 -12.53 7.71
CA GLY A 193 -8.64 -13.01 8.23
C GLY A 193 -9.60 -13.30 7.07
N ALA A 194 -10.85 -12.86 7.22
CA ALA A 194 -11.87 -13.03 6.20
C ALA A 194 -11.81 -11.99 5.06
N ASP A 195 -11.12 -10.87 5.29
CA ASP A 195 -10.93 -9.80 4.30
C ASP A 195 -9.91 -10.19 3.24
N LEU A 196 -10.04 -9.67 2.02
CA LEU A 196 -9.02 -9.76 0.99
C LEU A 196 -8.31 -8.41 0.89
N TRP A 197 -7.06 -8.34 1.37
CA TRP A 197 -6.27 -7.11 1.33
C TRP A 197 -6.00 -6.66 -0.10
N CYS A 198 -5.94 -5.34 -0.29
CA CYS A 198 -5.54 -4.75 -1.56
C CYS A 198 -4.05 -4.91 -1.78
N GLN A 199 -3.65 -4.88 -3.05
CA GLN A 199 -2.31 -5.22 -3.44
C GLN A 199 -1.79 -4.38 -4.59
N ASN A 200 -0.53 -3.95 -4.47
CA ASN A 200 0.23 -3.39 -5.57
C ASN A 200 1.48 -4.25 -5.81
N ASP A 201 1.58 -4.80 -7.02
CA ASP A 201 2.69 -5.63 -7.45
C ASP A 201 3.70 -4.82 -8.28
N VAL A 202 4.96 -5.01 -7.95
CA VAL A 202 6.09 -4.29 -8.54
C VAL A 202 7.25 -5.23 -8.83
N GLN A 203 7.95 -4.98 -9.94
CA GLN A 203 9.21 -5.66 -10.23
C GLN A 203 10.37 -4.84 -9.70
N LEU A 204 11.27 -5.46 -8.95
CA LEU A 204 12.53 -4.86 -8.54
C LEU A 204 13.46 -4.67 -9.76
N PRO A 205 14.36 -3.69 -9.72
CA PRO A 205 15.37 -3.54 -10.77
C PRO A 205 16.25 -4.79 -10.89
N TYR A 206 16.65 -5.12 -12.11
CA TYR A 206 17.62 -6.20 -12.36
C TYR A 206 19.02 -5.85 -11.84
N HIS A 207 19.33 -4.56 -11.73
CA HIS A 207 20.60 -4.05 -11.23
C HIS A 207 20.37 -3.24 -9.96
N ILE A 208 20.73 -3.83 -8.82
CA ILE A 208 20.71 -3.16 -7.52
C ILE A 208 22.15 -3.13 -7.02
N SER A 209 22.68 -1.92 -6.76
CA SER A 209 24.10 -1.70 -6.44
C SER A 209 24.41 -1.79 -4.94
N SER A 210 23.43 -2.14 -4.12
CA SER A 210 23.50 -2.16 -2.67
C SER A 210 22.88 -3.45 -2.12
N PRO A 211 23.33 -3.96 -0.95
CA PRO A 211 22.65 -5.05 -0.25
C PRO A 211 21.23 -4.72 0.22
N TRP A 212 20.84 -3.45 0.12
CA TRP A 212 19.53 -2.93 0.51
C TRP A 212 18.96 -2.03 -0.57
N PHE A 213 17.69 -2.21 -0.87
CA PHE A 213 16.93 -1.38 -1.80
C PHE A 213 15.71 -0.80 -1.09
N SER A 214 15.62 0.51 -1.00
CA SER A 214 14.50 1.18 -0.33
C SER A 214 13.36 1.41 -1.30
N ILE A 215 12.13 1.28 -0.81
CA ILE A 215 10.89 1.55 -1.55
C ILE A 215 10.08 2.59 -0.77
N TYR A 216 9.52 3.54 -1.52
CA TYR A 216 8.56 4.52 -1.05
C TYR A 216 7.22 4.25 -1.72
N TRP A 217 6.24 3.83 -0.93
CA TRP A 217 4.85 3.67 -1.37
C TRP A 217 4.11 4.97 -1.05
N VAL A 218 3.57 5.65 -2.07
CA VAL A 218 2.94 6.98 -1.95
C VAL A 218 1.55 6.91 -2.55
N TRP A 219 0.52 6.98 -1.71
CA TRP A 219 -0.87 6.95 -2.11
C TRP A 219 -1.46 8.36 -2.17
N ASP A 220 -1.76 8.82 -3.38
CA ASP A 220 -2.44 10.08 -3.65
C ASP A 220 -3.95 9.88 -3.62
N TRP A 221 -4.61 10.53 -2.67
CA TRP A 221 -6.06 10.47 -2.52
C TRP A 221 -6.66 11.84 -2.19
N PRO A 222 -6.59 12.83 -3.11
CA PRO A 222 -7.09 14.17 -2.85
C PRO A 222 -8.63 14.25 -2.86
N SER A 223 -9.17 15.20 -2.12
CA SER A 223 -10.58 15.62 -2.22
C SER A 223 -10.72 16.75 -3.24
N SER A 224 -11.78 16.70 -4.05
CA SER A 224 -12.11 17.76 -4.99
C SER A 224 -12.71 18.98 -4.27
N PRO A 225 -12.60 20.18 -4.85
CA PRO A 225 -13.37 21.34 -4.42
C PRO A 225 -14.87 21.08 -4.37
N SER A 226 -15.53 21.51 -3.30
CA SER A 226 -16.98 21.38 -3.13
C SER A 226 -17.56 22.42 -2.17
N ALA A 227 -18.89 22.39 -1.97
CA ALA A 227 -19.56 23.32 -1.06
C ALA A 227 -19.08 23.19 0.40
N VAL A 228 -18.70 21.97 0.82
CA VAL A 228 -18.17 21.71 2.18
C VAL A 228 -16.65 21.84 2.25
N LEU A 229 -15.96 21.71 1.10
CA LEU A 229 -14.51 21.77 0.99
C LEU A 229 -14.09 22.67 -0.19
N PRO A 230 -14.22 24.00 -0.08
CA PRO A 230 -14.15 24.92 -1.23
C PRO A 230 -12.85 24.86 -2.03
N GLU A 231 -11.73 24.57 -1.38
CA GLU A 231 -10.40 24.48 -2.00
C GLU A 231 -9.97 23.03 -2.28
N GLY A 232 -10.85 22.06 -2.01
CA GLY A 232 -10.48 20.66 -1.93
C GLY A 232 -9.51 20.40 -0.76
N LYS A 233 -8.87 19.24 -0.78
CA LYS A 233 -7.82 18.90 0.20
C LYS A 233 -6.85 17.91 -0.40
N GLN A 234 -5.55 18.22 -0.33
CA GLN A 234 -4.54 17.21 -0.61
C GLN A 234 -4.44 16.26 0.57
N GLU A 235 -4.50 14.97 0.30
CA GLU A 235 -4.26 13.91 1.26
C GLU A 235 -3.41 12.85 0.58
N ILE A 236 -2.23 12.62 1.15
CA ILE A 236 -1.26 11.66 0.67
C ILE A 236 -0.86 10.79 1.85
N TYR A 237 -0.86 9.47 1.66
CA TYR A 237 -0.39 8.53 2.67
C TYR A 237 0.88 7.87 2.17
N THR A 238 1.85 7.66 3.04
CA THR A 238 3.10 6.99 2.64
C THR A 238 3.47 5.84 3.54
N SER A 239 4.28 4.93 2.99
CA SER A 239 4.98 3.89 3.73
C SER A 239 6.39 3.73 3.20
N CYS A 240 7.37 3.70 4.10
CA CYS A 240 8.77 3.48 3.74
C CYS A 240 9.26 2.11 4.21
N LEU A 241 9.91 1.41 3.31
CA LEU A 241 10.32 0.02 3.51
C LEU A 241 11.61 -0.29 2.76
N ASP A 242 12.18 -1.45 3.03
CA ASP A 242 13.40 -1.92 2.41
C ASP A 242 13.27 -3.38 1.98
N ILE A 243 13.95 -3.71 0.90
CA ILE A 243 14.25 -5.06 0.47
C ILE A 243 15.70 -5.35 0.85
N GLN A 244 15.91 -6.40 1.64
CA GLN A 244 17.22 -7.00 1.80
C GLN A 244 17.52 -7.83 0.54
N VAL A 245 18.49 -7.36 -0.23
CA VAL A 245 18.85 -7.97 -1.50
C VAL A 245 19.64 -9.25 -1.21
N ILE A 246 19.15 -10.37 -1.72
CA ILE A 246 19.80 -11.68 -1.60
C ILE A 246 20.41 -12.09 -2.93
N GLU A 247 21.36 -13.03 -2.87
CA GLU A 247 21.93 -13.64 -4.07
C GLU A 247 20.85 -14.30 -4.92
N GLY A 248 20.98 -14.12 -6.24
CA GLY A 248 20.02 -14.58 -7.24
C GLY A 248 19.70 -13.46 -8.22
N LEU A 249 19.05 -13.83 -9.31
CA LEU A 249 18.51 -12.88 -10.29
C LEU A 249 17.30 -13.55 -10.92
N GLN A 250 16.14 -12.90 -10.82
CA GLN A 250 14.93 -13.40 -11.47
C GLN A 250 14.84 -12.79 -12.87
N LEU A 251 15.42 -13.48 -13.85
CA LEU A 251 15.41 -13.08 -15.27
C LEU A 251 14.18 -13.57 -16.04
N HIS A 252 13.41 -14.51 -15.47
CA HIS A 252 12.41 -15.27 -16.21
C HIS A 252 11.13 -14.46 -16.44
N PHE A 253 10.48 -14.76 -17.57
CA PHE A 253 9.15 -14.25 -17.88
C PHE A 253 8.14 -14.89 -16.94
N LEU A 254 7.43 -14.05 -16.19
CA LEU A 254 6.33 -14.45 -15.35
C LEU A 254 5.23 -15.08 -16.22
N LYS A 255 4.83 -16.31 -15.89
CA LYS A 255 3.73 -17.03 -16.53
C LYS A 255 2.63 -17.23 -15.48
N TYR A 256 1.75 -16.25 -15.38
CA TYR A 256 0.68 -16.27 -14.40
C TYR A 256 -0.22 -17.49 -14.62
N ILE A 257 -0.49 -18.24 -13.55
CA ILE A 257 -1.44 -19.37 -13.55
C ILE A 257 -2.75 -18.89 -12.92
N ASP A 258 -3.86 -18.95 -13.66
CA ASP A 258 -5.18 -18.57 -13.14
C ASP A 258 -5.71 -19.56 -12.09
N GLY A 259 -6.68 -19.12 -11.28
CA GLY A 259 -7.36 -19.98 -10.28
C GLY A 259 -6.56 -20.27 -9.01
N GLN A 260 -5.52 -19.47 -8.72
CA GLN A 260 -4.76 -19.56 -7.48
C GLN A 260 -5.58 -19.12 -6.26
N ASP A 261 -5.21 -19.62 -5.08
CA ASP A 261 -5.78 -19.16 -3.81
C ASP A 261 -5.50 -17.66 -3.64
N LEU A 262 -6.57 -16.86 -3.55
CA LEU A 262 -6.50 -15.40 -3.45
C LEU A 262 -5.76 -14.90 -2.20
N ASN A 263 -5.59 -15.73 -1.16
CA ASN A 263 -4.71 -15.38 -0.03
C ASN A 263 -3.24 -15.25 -0.43
N SER A 264 -2.87 -15.87 -1.56
CA SER A 264 -1.51 -15.97 -2.07
C SER A 264 -1.37 -15.55 -3.53
N ALA A 265 -2.46 -15.30 -4.27
CA ALA A 265 -2.38 -14.93 -5.67
C ALA A 265 -1.87 -13.49 -5.83
N SER A 266 -1.03 -13.24 -6.82
CA SER A 266 -0.71 -11.89 -7.26
C SER A 266 -1.83 -11.27 -8.12
N ILE A 267 -1.63 -10.04 -8.57
CA ILE A 267 -2.55 -9.33 -9.48
C ILE A 267 -2.04 -9.48 -10.91
N LYS A 268 -2.62 -10.42 -11.66
CA LYS A 268 -2.23 -10.78 -13.04
C LYS A 268 -1.93 -9.57 -13.94
N HIS A 269 -2.86 -8.62 -14.03
CA HIS A 269 -2.72 -7.47 -14.94
C HIS A 269 -1.56 -6.53 -14.54
N GLN A 270 -1.17 -6.50 -13.27
CA GLN A 270 -0.03 -5.70 -12.79
C GLN A 270 1.32 -6.33 -13.14
N LEU A 271 1.34 -7.62 -13.46
CA LEU A 271 2.54 -8.38 -13.83
C LEU A 271 2.74 -8.47 -15.35
N GLU A 272 1.65 -8.51 -16.11
CA GLU A 272 1.66 -8.61 -17.58
C GLU A 272 1.86 -7.25 -18.29
N SER A 273 1.72 -6.14 -17.56
CA SER A 273 1.69 -4.77 -18.10
C SER A 273 2.99 -4.26 -18.74
N ARG A 274 4.09 -5.02 -18.74
CA ARG A 274 5.35 -4.63 -19.41
C ARG A 274 5.43 -4.99 -20.90
N LEU A 275 4.43 -5.66 -21.47
CA LEU A 275 4.44 -6.05 -22.89
C LEU A 275 3.94 -4.97 -23.87
N TYR A 276 3.49 -3.80 -23.38
CA TYR A 276 2.84 -2.78 -24.22
C TYR A 276 3.54 -1.42 -24.29
N GLN A 277 4.81 -1.32 -23.93
CA GLN A 277 5.60 -0.10 -24.14
C GLN A 277 6.88 -0.42 -24.92
N SER A 278 6.71 -0.50 -26.25
CA SER A 278 7.78 -0.40 -27.25
C SER A 278 7.43 0.68 -28.24
#